data_AF-A0A947FH80-F1
#
_entry.id   AF-A0A947FH80-F1
#
_cell.length_a   1.000
_cell.length_b   1.000
_cell.length_c   1.000
_cell.angle_alpha   90.00
_cell.angle_beta   90.00
_cell.angle_gamma   90.00
#
_symmetry.space_group_name_H-M   'P 1'
#
loop_
_entity.id
_entity.type
_entity.pdbx_description
1 polymer ?
#
loop_
_entity_poly.entity_id
_entity_poly.type
_entity_poly.pdbx_seq_one_letter_code
_entity_poly.pdbx_strand_id
1 'polypeptide(L)'
;MNATNAHSIDDHGLAVLDARLREELDFLGYPGKDWVPAREGVSDVVIIGGGMCGMVAWLGMAMGGIRRIRVLDRSPAGFEGPWVTYARMETLRSPKQLTGPAHGLGNLTFQAWFRAQFGAAEWKKLDKIPRTMWMDYLRW
;
A
#
# COMPACT_ATOMS: atom_id res chain seq x y z
N MET A 1 -20.29 30.03 -0.66
CA MET A 1 -20.92 28.80 -0.16
C MET A 1 -19.81 27.81 0.16
N ASN A 2 -19.35 27.79 1.41
CA ASN A 2 -18.33 26.84 1.85
C ASN A 2 -19.02 25.52 2.15
N ALA A 3 -18.97 24.59 1.21
CA ALA A 3 -19.16 23.18 1.56
C ALA A 3 -17.94 22.79 2.41
N THR A 4 -18.11 22.79 3.72
CA THR A 4 -17.23 22.06 4.64
C THR A 4 -17.21 20.62 4.13
N ASN A 5 -16.08 20.22 3.54
CA ASN A 5 -15.92 18.94 2.88
C ASN A 5 -15.81 17.86 3.97
N ALA A 6 -16.95 17.46 4.53
CA ALA A 6 -17.07 16.55 5.69
C ALA A 6 -16.52 15.13 5.46
N HIS A 7 -15.95 14.87 4.28
CA HIS A 7 -15.41 13.58 3.85
C HIS A 7 -14.00 13.67 3.26
N SER A 8 -13.27 14.77 3.52
CA SER A 8 -11.88 14.85 3.08
C SER A 8 -10.96 14.07 4.01
N ILE A 9 -10.07 13.25 3.47
CA ILE A 9 -8.94 12.69 4.22
C ILE A 9 -7.82 13.74 4.41
N ASP A 10 -7.85 14.84 3.67
CA ASP A 10 -6.78 15.85 3.66
C ASP A 10 -6.49 16.39 5.08
N ASP A 11 -5.23 16.32 5.50
CA ASP A 11 -4.74 16.87 6.79
C ASP A 11 -5.35 16.20 8.05
N HIS A 12 -5.99 15.04 7.92
CA HIS A 12 -6.65 14.33 9.02
C HIS A 12 -5.83 13.16 9.61
N GLY A 13 -4.67 12.87 9.03
CA GLY A 13 -3.73 11.83 9.47
C GLY A 13 -4.09 10.42 9.03
N LEU A 14 -3.12 9.50 9.19
CA LEU A 14 -3.27 8.10 8.76
C LEU A 14 -4.37 7.34 9.51
N ALA A 15 -4.66 7.70 10.77
CA ALA A 15 -5.72 7.03 11.53
C ALA A 15 -7.11 7.19 10.87
N VAL A 16 -7.39 8.36 10.30
CA VAL A 16 -8.66 8.60 9.57
C VAL A 16 -8.65 7.86 8.23
N LEU A 17 -7.52 7.84 7.52
CA LEU A 17 -7.37 7.07 6.29
C LEU A 17 -7.54 5.57 6.54
N ASP A 18 -6.95 5.02 7.60
CA ASP A 18 -7.03 3.62 8.00
C ASP A 18 -8.48 3.22 8.28
N ALA A 19 -9.20 4.05 9.04
CA ALA A 19 -10.61 3.81 9.35
C ALA A 19 -11.45 3.75 8.05
N ARG A 20 -11.19 4.69 7.13
CA ARG A 20 -11.90 4.73 5.85
C ARG A 20 -11.56 3.56 4.95
N LEU A 21 -10.28 3.19 4.87
CA LEU A 21 -9.82 2.04 4.08
C LEU A 21 -10.42 0.74 4.60
N ARG A 22 -10.50 0.54 5.92
CA ARG A 22 -11.15 -0.64 6.53
C ARG A 22 -12.63 -0.71 6.17
N GLU A 23 -13.36 0.39 6.28
CA GLU A 23 -14.77 0.47 5.89
C GLU A 23 -14.96 0.09 4.41
N GLU A 24 -14.09 0.58 3.52
CA GLU A 24 -14.16 0.25 2.09
C GLU A 24 -13.81 -1.21 1.80
N LEU A 25 -12.82 -1.78 2.50
CA LEU A 25 -12.51 -3.20 2.39
C LEU A 25 -13.69 -4.07 2.85
N ASP A 26 -14.37 -3.67 3.93
CA ASP A 26 -15.57 -4.36 4.42
C ASP A 26 -16.71 -4.30 3.38
N PHE A 27 -16.95 -3.14 2.76
CA PHE A 27 -17.95 -3.01 1.68
C PHE A 27 -17.65 -3.87 0.46
N LEU A 28 -16.36 -4.05 0.15
CA LEU A 28 -15.90 -4.90 -0.95
C LEU A 28 -15.86 -6.40 -0.58
N GLY A 29 -16.04 -6.74 0.70
CA GLY A 29 -15.92 -8.11 1.20
C GLY A 29 -14.48 -8.64 1.19
N TYR A 30 -13.49 -7.76 1.36
CA TYR A 30 -12.08 -8.12 1.44
C TYR A 30 -11.60 -8.29 2.89
N PRO A 31 -10.60 -9.16 3.12
CA PRO A 31 -10.09 -10.18 2.20
C PRO A 31 -11.13 -11.26 1.91
N GLY A 32 -11.12 -11.81 0.69
CA GLY A 32 -12.07 -12.84 0.27
C GLY A 32 -12.08 -14.07 1.17
N LYS A 33 -13.16 -14.86 1.10
CA LYS A 33 -13.28 -16.13 1.83
C LYS A 33 -12.14 -17.07 1.48
N ASP A 34 -11.58 -17.75 2.48
CA ASP A 34 -10.58 -18.79 2.24
C ASP A 34 -11.22 -19.97 1.53
N TRP A 35 -10.72 -20.27 0.34
CA TRP A 35 -11.25 -21.32 -0.53
C TRP A 35 -10.24 -22.43 -0.80
N VAL A 36 -8.98 -22.30 -0.37
CA VAL A 36 -7.94 -23.30 -0.65
C VAL A 36 -7.93 -24.34 0.47
N PRO A 37 -8.26 -25.62 0.22
CA PRO A 37 -8.28 -26.65 1.27
C PRO A 37 -6.92 -26.82 1.97
N ALA A 38 -6.91 -26.78 3.30
CA ALA A 38 -5.68 -26.81 4.08
C ALA A 38 -4.96 -28.16 4.05
N ARG A 39 -3.63 -28.11 4.02
CA ARG A 39 -2.73 -29.27 4.16
C ARG A 39 -1.65 -28.93 5.17
N GLU A 40 -1.47 -29.80 6.16
CA GLU A 40 -0.48 -29.60 7.21
C GLU A 40 0.95 -29.52 6.64
N GLY A 41 1.73 -28.56 7.13
CA GLY A 41 3.11 -28.34 6.67
C GLY A 41 3.29 -27.71 5.29
N VAL A 42 2.21 -27.50 4.52
CA VAL A 42 2.27 -26.99 3.15
C VAL A 42 1.85 -25.53 3.06
N SER A 43 2.58 -24.74 2.28
CA SER A 43 2.14 -23.42 1.83
C SER A 43 1.54 -23.49 0.45
N ASP A 44 0.46 -22.75 0.22
CA ASP A 44 -0.17 -22.67 -1.08
C ASP A 44 0.71 -21.89 -2.06
N VAL A 45 1.34 -20.83 -1.56
CA VAL A 45 2.23 -19.98 -2.33
C VAL A 45 3.42 -19.57 -1.46
N VAL A 46 4.61 -19.56 -2.07
CA VAL A 46 5.81 -18.93 -1.52
C VAL A 46 6.28 -17.84 -2.47
N ILE A 47 6.35 -16.60 -1.97
CA ILE A 47 6.83 -15.43 -2.69
C ILE A 47 8.26 -15.16 -2.24
N ILE A 48 9.19 -15.12 -3.19
CA ILE A 48 10.61 -14.82 -2.93
C ILE A 48 10.88 -13.37 -3.33
N GLY A 49 11.21 -12.56 -2.32
CA GLY A 49 11.33 -11.10 -2.40
C GLY A 49 10.09 -10.42 -1.84
N GLY A 50 10.24 -9.69 -0.72
CA GLY A 50 9.19 -8.95 -0.02
C GLY A 50 9.11 -7.48 -0.40
N GLY A 51 9.88 -7.03 -1.40
CA GLY A 51 9.77 -5.67 -1.92
C GLY A 51 8.40 -5.40 -2.59
N MET A 52 8.22 -4.19 -3.12
CA MET A 52 6.94 -3.72 -3.69
C MET A 52 6.18 -4.76 -4.53
N CYS A 53 6.83 -5.45 -5.47
CA CYS A 53 6.15 -6.45 -6.30
C CYS A 53 5.68 -7.69 -5.51
N GLY A 54 6.49 -8.17 -4.56
CA GLY A 54 6.13 -9.31 -3.72
C GLY A 54 4.98 -8.99 -2.77
N MET A 55 4.99 -7.79 -2.20
CA MET A 55 3.89 -7.26 -1.39
C MET A 55 2.59 -7.15 -2.19
N VAL A 56 2.63 -6.61 -3.42
CA VAL A 56 1.44 -6.50 -4.29
C VAL A 56 0.94 -7.87 -4.73
N ALA A 57 1.84 -8.81 -5.04
CA ALA A 57 1.47 -10.18 -5.35
C ALA A 57 0.76 -10.84 -4.16
N TRP A 58 1.31 -10.70 -2.95
CA TRP A 58 0.68 -11.17 -1.72
C TRP A 58 -0.70 -10.54 -1.54
N LEU A 59 -0.82 -9.21 -1.68
CA LEU A 59 -2.06 -8.48 -1.50
C LEU A 59 -3.16 -8.97 -2.45
N GLY A 60 -2.84 -9.12 -3.75
CA GLY A 60 -3.81 -9.60 -4.73
C GLY A 60 -4.30 -11.02 -4.46
N MET A 61 -3.40 -11.91 -4.03
CA MET A 61 -3.77 -13.28 -3.65
C MET A 61 -4.60 -13.30 -2.36
N ALA A 62 -4.25 -12.50 -1.36
CA ALA A 62 -5.00 -12.36 -0.11
C ALA A 62 -6.41 -11.81 -0.34
N MET A 63 -6.54 -10.78 -1.19
CA MET A 63 -7.85 -10.25 -1.61
C MET A 63 -8.67 -11.30 -2.35
N GLY A 64 -8.04 -12.13 -3.19
CA GLY A 64 -8.65 -13.27 -3.85
C GLY A 64 -8.99 -14.47 -2.95
N GLY A 65 -8.69 -14.41 -1.64
CA GLY A 65 -9.02 -15.47 -0.68
C GLY A 65 -7.96 -16.56 -0.50
N ILE A 66 -6.75 -16.41 -1.02
CA ILE A 66 -5.64 -17.33 -0.76
C ILE A 66 -4.94 -16.89 0.54
N ARG A 67 -4.94 -17.71 1.59
CA ARG A 67 -4.42 -17.32 2.92
C ARG A 67 -3.06 -17.90 3.30
N ARG A 68 -2.69 -19.11 2.89
CA ARG A 68 -1.43 -19.76 3.33
C ARG A 68 -0.24 -19.36 2.45
N ILE A 69 0.03 -18.07 2.41
CA ILE A 69 1.12 -17.48 1.63
C ILE A 69 2.30 -17.20 2.56
N ARG A 70 3.51 -17.58 2.15
CA ARG A 70 4.75 -17.14 2.82
C ARG A 70 5.50 -16.16 1.92
N VAL A 71 5.89 -15.02 2.48
CA VAL A 71 6.79 -14.06 1.82
C VAL A 71 8.16 -14.16 2.48
N LEU A 72 9.19 -14.41 1.68
CA LEU A 72 10.57 -14.56 2.16
C LEU A 72 11.45 -13.50 1.51
N ASP A 73 12.12 -12.68 2.32
CA ASP A 73 13.14 -11.73 1.87
C ASP A 73 14.40 -11.92 2.70
N ARG A 74 15.55 -11.55 2.12
CA ARG A 74 16.83 -11.52 2.84
C ARG A 74 16.95 -10.32 3.78
N SER A 75 16.18 -9.28 3.51
CA SER A 75 16.22 -8.01 4.24
C SER A 75 15.34 -8.11 5.48
N PRO A 76 15.68 -7.38 6.55
CA PRO A 76 14.77 -7.26 7.69
C PRO A 76 13.41 -6.68 7.28
N ALA A 77 12.38 -7.00 8.08
CA ALA A 77 11.03 -6.49 7.87
C ALA A 77 11.01 -4.96 7.78
N GLY A 78 10.37 -4.41 6.75
CA GLY A 78 10.31 -2.98 6.48
C GLY A 78 11.54 -2.43 5.76
N PHE A 79 12.46 -3.26 5.28
CA PHE A 79 13.62 -2.85 4.47
C PHE A 79 13.72 -3.63 3.16
N GLU A 80 12.65 -4.31 2.77
CA GLU A 80 12.60 -5.14 1.58
C GLU A 80 12.65 -4.31 0.29
N GLY A 81 13.29 -4.88 -0.73
CA GLY A 81 13.46 -4.21 -2.00
C GLY A 81 14.45 -3.04 -1.95
N PRO A 82 14.49 -2.21 -3.01
CA PRO A 82 15.63 -1.33 -3.27
C PRO A 82 15.55 0.03 -2.56
N TRP A 83 14.37 0.48 -2.14
CA TRP A 83 14.07 1.90 -1.91
C TRP A 83 14.94 2.59 -0.85
N VAL A 84 15.21 1.91 0.25
CA VAL A 84 16.09 2.39 1.34
C VAL A 84 17.36 1.56 1.47
N THR A 85 17.63 0.67 0.50
CA THR A 85 18.79 -0.21 0.50
C THR A 85 19.80 0.24 -0.56
N TYR A 86 19.66 -0.23 -1.80
CA TYR A 86 20.64 -0.02 -2.87
C TYR A 86 20.13 0.84 -4.04
N ALA A 87 18.90 1.36 -3.99
CA ALA A 87 18.41 2.31 -4.99
C ALA A 87 19.28 3.56 -5.01
N ARG A 88 19.74 3.96 -6.21
CA ARG A 88 20.57 5.16 -6.42
C ARG A 88 19.78 6.39 -6.83
N MET A 89 18.54 6.22 -7.29
CA MET A 89 17.69 7.34 -7.71
C MET A 89 17.01 7.94 -6.50
N GLU A 90 17.27 9.21 -6.18
CA GLU A 90 16.69 9.84 -4.98
C GLU A 90 15.17 10.04 -5.05
N THR A 91 14.61 10.10 -6.26
CA THR A 91 13.16 10.20 -6.49
C THR A 91 12.68 9.13 -7.45
N LEU A 92 11.38 8.81 -7.37
CA LEU A 92 10.71 8.01 -8.39
C LEU A 92 10.77 8.72 -9.75
N ARG A 93 10.87 7.92 -10.82
CA ARG A 93 10.85 8.43 -12.20
C ARG A 93 9.43 8.52 -12.77
N SER A 94 8.51 7.71 -12.24
CA SER A 94 7.11 7.74 -12.64
C SER A 94 6.41 9.00 -12.14
N PRO A 95 5.38 9.50 -12.85
CA PRO A 95 4.55 10.59 -12.35
C PRO A 95 3.94 10.25 -10.99
N LYS A 96 3.82 11.24 -10.09
CA LYS A 96 3.27 11.03 -8.74
C LYS A 96 1.83 10.51 -8.73
N GLN A 97 1.07 10.74 -9.79
CA GLN A 97 -0.31 10.32 -9.96
C GLN A 97 -0.45 8.83 -10.35
N LEU A 98 0.65 8.14 -10.66
CA LEU A 98 0.59 6.72 -10.95
C LEU A 98 0.21 5.95 -9.67
N THR A 99 -0.86 5.16 -9.74
CA THR A 99 -1.47 4.48 -8.57
C THR A 99 -0.55 3.48 -7.89
N GLY A 100 0.39 2.88 -8.63
CA GLY A 100 1.40 1.98 -8.07
C GLY A 100 0.80 0.73 -7.42
N PRO A 101 1.19 0.37 -6.17
CA PRO A 101 0.84 -0.88 -5.51
C PRO A 101 -0.57 -0.90 -4.89
N ALA A 102 -1.42 0.08 -5.20
CA ALA A 102 -2.71 0.29 -4.54
C ALA A 102 -3.81 -0.75 -4.88
N HIS A 103 -3.53 -1.72 -5.75
CA HIS A 103 -4.48 -2.79 -6.13
C HIS A 103 -5.89 -2.28 -6.53
N GLY A 104 -5.97 -1.13 -7.21
CA GLY A 104 -7.25 -0.54 -7.61
C GLY A 104 -8.06 0.12 -6.48
N LEU A 105 -7.53 0.19 -5.25
CA LEU A 105 -8.17 0.83 -4.11
C LEU A 105 -7.70 2.29 -3.97
N GLY A 106 -8.65 3.23 -4.06
CA GLY A 106 -8.34 4.66 -4.03
C GLY A 106 -7.64 5.12 -2.74
N ASN A 107 -8.15 4.67 -1.58
CA ASN A 107 -7.58 5.04 -0.28
C ASN A 107 -6.28 4.30 0.07
N LEU A 108 -5.89 3.29 -0.72
CA LEU A 108 -4.59 2.64 -0.60
C LEU A 108 -3.51 3.32 -1.46
N THR A 109 -3.84 4.36 -2.24
CA THR A 109 -2.87 5.04 -3.10
C THR A 109 -1.87 5.89 -2.32
N PHE A 110 -0.66 6.07 -2.86
CA PHE A 110 0.31 7.03 -2.32
C PHE A 110 -0.27 8.45 -2.19
N GLN A 111 -1.10 8.87 -3.13
CA GLN A 111 -1.76 10.16 -3.07
C GLN A 111 -2.67 10.27 -1.84
N ALA A 112 -3.46 9.24 -1.54
CA ALA A 112 -4.30 9.23 -0.35
C ALA A 112 -3.45 9.24 0.93
N TRP A 113 -2.42 8.39 1.01
CA TRP A 113 -1.46 8.35 2.12
C TRP A 113 -0.76 9.69 2.36
N PHE A 114 -0.31 10.35 1.29
CA PHE A 114 0.37 11.64 1.37
C PHE A 114 -0.60 12.74 1.81
N ARG A 115 -1.78 12.81 1.17
CA ARG A 115 -2.79 13.84 1.45
C ARG A 115 -3.38 13.70 2.85
N ALA A 116 -3.52 12.47 3.35
CA ALA A 116 -3.93 12.25 4.73
C ALA A 116 -2.99 12.96 5.71
N GLN A 117 -1.70 12.97 5.45
CA GLN A 117 -0.71 13.55 6.36
C GLN A 117 -0.40 15.02 6.10
N PHE A 118 -0.37 15.44 4.83
CA PHE A 118 0.15 16.75 4.41
C PHE A 118 -0.86 17.61 3.63
N GLY A 119 -2.05 17.06 3.34
CA GLY A 119 -3.12 17.77 2.68
C GLY A 119 -3.00 17.92 1.17
N ALA A 120 -4.06 18.44 0.57
CA ALA A 120 -4.14 18.65 -0.88
C ALA A 120 -3.24 19.78 -1.38
N ALA A 121 -2.92 20.77 -0.54
CA ALA A 121 -2.06 21.89 -0.91
C ALA A 121 -0.61 21.42 -1.11
N GLU A 122 -0.06 20.65 -0.17
CA GLU A 122 1.28 20.09 -0.30
C GLU A 122 1.36 19.04 -1.40
N TRP A 123 0.28 18.27 -1.61
CA TRP A 123 0.21 17.34 -2.73
C TRP A 123 0.41 18.06 -4.08
N LYS A 124 -0.16 19.26 -4.26
CA LYS A 124 0.03 20.05 -5.48
C LYS A 124 1.49 20.49 -5.66
N LYS A 125 2.17 20.86 -4.57
CA LYS A 125 3.57 21.33 -4.57
C LYS A 125 4.59 20.22 -4.78
N LEU A 126 4.29 18.99 -4.33
CA LEU A 126 5.17 17.84 -4.52
C LEU A 126 5.39 17.57 -6.00
N ASP A 127 6.60 17.70 -6.54
CA ASP A 127 6.88 17.36 -7.94
C ASP A 127 7.08 15.86 -8.12
N LYS A 128 8.13 15.32 -7.49
CA LYS A 128 8.49 13.90 -7.51
C LYS A 128 8.52 13.32 -6.11
N ILE A 129 8.21 12.03 -6.01
CA ILE A 129 8.18 11.31 -4.75
C ILE A 129 9.61 10.91 -4.36
N PRO A 130 10.13 11.32 -3.19
CA PRO A 130 11.40 10.82 -2.66
C PRO A 130 11.34 9.30 -2.42
N ARG A 131 12.42 8.58 -2.72
CA ARG A 131 12.46 7.11 -2.55
C ARG A 131 12.23 6.66 -1.11
N THR A 132 12.67 7.45 -0.13
CA THR A 132 12.50 7.15 1.29
C THR A 132 11.04 7.30 1.70
N MET A 133 10.40 8.38 1.28
CA MET A 133 8.97 8.60 1.48
C MET A 133 8.10 7.55 0.78
N TRP A 134 8.53 7.08 -0.39
CA TRP A 134 7.88 5.94 -1.04
C TRP A 134 7.97 4.67 -0.19
N MET A 135 9.12 4.42 0.45
CA MET A 135 9.25 3.29 1.38
C MET A 135 8.38 3.46 2.62
N ASP A 136 8.24 4.67 3.15
CA ASP A 136 7.35 4.94 4.29
C ASP A 136 5.89 4.65 3.94
N TYR A 137 5.47 4.97 2.71
CA TYR A 137 4.18 4.55 2.17
C TYR A 137 4.06 3.03 2.03
N LEU A 138 5.08 2.33 1.54
CA LEU A 138 5.02 0.86 1.40
C LEU A 138 4.98 0.13 2.76
N ARG A 139 5.51 0.75 3.82
CA ARG A 139 5.49 0.19 5.18
C ARG A 139 4.15 0.34 5.88
N TRP A 140 3.39 1.37 5.50
CA TRP A 140 2.03 1.60 5.95
C TRP A 140 1.08 0.63 5.24
#